data_AF-A0A0W1ALM1-F1
#
_entry.id   AF-A0A0W1ALM1-F1
#
_cell.length_a   1.000
_cell.length_b   1.000
_cell.length_c   1.000
_cell.angle_alpha   90.00
_cell.angle_beta   90.00
_cell.angle_gamma   90.00
#
_symmetry.space_group_name_H-M   'P 1'
#
loop_
_entity.id
_entity.type
_entity.pdbx_description
1 polymer ?
#
loop_
_entity_poly.entity_id
_entity_poly.type
_entity_poly.pdbx_seq_one_letter_code
_entity_poly.pdbx_strand_id
1 'polypeptide(L)'
;MFLANCNIQELVTKQVKLFLQNEELSYSEIKALILSKAPIPKIQSAIISAFNQSKESDLKSVKKKLEEQAYKTQLQEDKKQKEKDKVEEEKDNNQKEHLKRLLRNIPSELSEHESELRQLNGKLMRLIESQIQVEVTQNSTRTKNSLSSNSTTNASIERVRRSMSDHEAKIQLLIEKDTNSKKQLKEIEARAKNRLDRADRRERREQARIGYSTTGEELLETLSTKNQALLNQSIKKQEEALGLKCSNLVQEAEQLNYPIFLDELEQHLNEGSSQLSPQATRALHASLKLMRKHIEFEHDYVNAISSLNRKKQTISLLKNKQFELSGRLKGLRNANPKLTSSNQELKIKNVELKAAFESNSAWRQKLVMPSLLLAGLTFLSVIPMILTLSGVIPFFISPALLYALVITPPASLLLATLITGIATIVFIVKANANESALKANMQLIESNTSQMSRNSQNLNAIEATTLPNLESQIKREEGLRDQLLNSLNSSKSQADQALKQASEIEFVSFSNSPFLSKRKDESKTKSESVSAETTEQSDVEDEEETEQATLDV
;
A
#
# COMPACT_ATOMS: atom_id res chain seq x y z
N MET A 1 35.42 6.51 0.03
CA MET A 1 34.36 7.36 -0.53
C MET A 1 34.50 8.71 0.13
N PHE A 2 34.86 9.72 -0.64
CA PHE A 2 35.17 11.05 -0.14
C PHE A 2 33.93 11.77 0.40
N LEU A 3 32.81 11.72 -0.34
CA LEU A 3 31.57 12.37 0.08
C LEU A 3 30.97 11.74 1.35
N ALA A 4 31.22 10.44 1.57
CA ALA A 4 30.67 9.73 2.72
C ALA A 4 31.31 10.14 4.06
N ASN A 5 32.59 10.50 4.03
CA ASN A 5 33.40 10.78 5.20
C ASN A 5 33.80 12.27 5.28
N CYS A 6 33.11 13.14 4.55
CA CYS A 6 33.46 14.55 4.50
C CYS A 6 33.09 15.25 5.80
N ASN A 7 34.08 15.85 6.46
CA ASN A 7 33.87 16.84 7.51
C ASN A 7 33.72 18.22 6.85
N ILE A 8 32.48 18.66 6.69
CA ILE A 8 32.15 19.88 5.94
C ILE A 8 32.70 21.12 6.65
N GLN A 9 32.59 21.17 7.98
CA GLN A 9 33.10 22.28 8.76
C GLN A 9 34.62 22.45 8.57
N GLU A 10 35.37 21.36 8.62
CA GLU A 10 36.83 21.38 8.39
C GLU A 10 37.18 21.78 6.95
N LEU A 11 36.43 21.30 5.96
CA LEU A 11 36.61 21.69 4.56
C LEU A 11 36.37 23.18 4.35
N VAL A 12 35.25 23.72 4.86
CA VAL A 12 34.91 25.14 4.77
C VAL A 12 35.99 25.97 5.46
N THR A 13 36.36 25.61 6.69
CA THR A 13 37.41 26.28 7.46
C THR A 13 38.74 26.33 6.69
N LYS A 14 39.14 25.21 6.07
CA LYS A 14 40.36 25.15 5.26
C LYS A 14 40.30 26.10 4.06
N GLN A 15 39.17 26.14 3.35
CA GLN A 15 39.01 27.03 2.19
C GLN A 15 38.96 28.51 2.59
N VAL A 16 38.32 28.82 3.72
CA VAL A 16 38.32 30.16 4.32
C VAL A 16 39.74 30.61 4.67
N LYS A 17 40.54 29.76 5.35
CA LYS A 17 41.94 30.07 5.67
C LYS A 17 42.78 30.31 4.42
N LEU A 18 42.61 29.48 3.39
CA LEU A 18 43.31 29.66 2.11
C LEU A 18 42.92 30.97 1.42
N PHE A 19 41.65 31.36 1.49
CA PHE A 19 41.17 32.63 0.94
C PHE A 19 41.81 33.83 1.65
N LEU A 20 41.81 33.83 2.99
CA LEU A 20 42.37 34.92 3.80
C LEU A 20 43.90 35.03 3.70
N GLN A 21 44.60 33.93 3.42
CA GLN A 21 46.07 33.94 3.27
C GLN A 21 46.55 34.37 1.88
N ASN A 22 45.76 34.11 0.83
CA ASN A 22 46.19 34.32 -0.55
C ASN A 22 45.71 35.63 -1.18
N GLU A 23 44.69 36.28 -0.61
CA GLU A 23 44.16 37.55 -1.13
C GLU A 23 44.64 38.74 -0.28
N GLU A 24 45.29 39.70 -0.92
CA GLU A 24 45.56 41.01 -0.32
C GLU A 24 44.28 41.83 -0.31
N LEU A 25 43.46 41.62 0.72
CA LEU A 25 42.15 42.26 0.84
C LEU A 25 42.26 43.68 1.41
N SER A 26 41.69 44.65 0.72
CA SER A 26 41.54 46.03 1.22
C SER A 26 40.44 46.15 2.29
N TYR A 27 40.47 47.22 3.09
CA TYR A 27 39.42 47.47 4.08
C TYR A 27 38.01 47.46 3.48
N SER A 28 37.83 48.13 2.33
CA SER A 28 36.52 48.24 1.67
C SER A 28 35.99 46.88 1.22
N GLU A 29 36.85 46.00 0.72
CA GLU A 29 36.48 44.65 0.30
C GLU A 29 36.09 43.80 1.51
N ILE A 30 36.89 43.81 2.58
CA ILE A 30 36.57 43.06 3.80
C ILE A 30 35.26 43.57 4.42
N LYS A 31 35.07 44.90 4.49
CA LYS A 31 33.82 45.50 4.99
C LYS A 31 32.62 45.06 4.15
N ALA A 32 32.74 45.08 2.81
CA ALA A 32 31.67 44.62 1.93
C ALA A 32 31.36 43.13 2.12
N LEU A 33 32.37 42.27 2.28
CA LEU A 33 32.18 40.85 2.55
C LEU A 33 31.52 40.61 3.91
N ILE A 34 31.92 41.34 4.96
CA ILE A 34 31.28 41.30 6.29
C ILE A 34 29.80 41.71 6.17
N LEU A 35 29.46 42.77 5.45
CA LEU A 35 28.09 43.29 5.34
C LEU A 35 27.21 42.50 4.36
N SER A 36 27.79 41.64 3.53
CA SER A 36 27.08 40.91 2.46
C SER A 36 26.00 39.95 2.98
N LYS A 37 26.14 39.46 4.23
CA LYS A 37 25.27 38.43 4.84
C LYS A 37 25.15 37.16 3.98
N ALA A 38 26.10 36.92 3.09
CA ALA A 38 26.02 35.88 2.07
C ALA A 38 27.27 35.01 2.08
N PRO A 39 27.18 33.77 1.59
CA PRO A 39 28.34 32.93 1.33
C PRO A 39 29.34 33.68 0.45
N ILE A 40 30.61 33.65 0.81
CA ILE A 40 31.65 34.34 0.05
C ILE A 40 31.83 33.63 -1.30
N PRO A 41 31.55 34.27 -2.45
CA PRO A 41 31.40 33.57 -3.73
C PRO A 41 32.64 32.78 -4.16
N LYS A 42 33.83 33.31 -3.91
CA LYS A 42 35.11 32.65 -4.24
C LYS A 42 35.36 31.39 -3.38
N ILE A 43 35.01 31.45 -2.10
CA ILE A 43 35.11 30.29 -1.20
C ILE A 43 34.07 29.24 -1.61
N GLN A 44 32.83 29.68 -1.89
CA GLN A 44 31.75 28.79 -2.28
C GLN A 44 32.02 28.07 -3.61
N SER A 45 32.59 28.77 -4.60
CA SER A 45 32.95 28.16 -5.89
C SER A 45 34.09 27.13 -5.75
N ALA A 46 35.07 27.39 -4.88
CA ALA A 46 36.14 26.44 -4.56
C ALA A 46 35.58 25.17 -3.89
N ILE A 47 34.66 25.33 -2.94
CA ILE A 47 33.99 24.22 -2.26
C ILE A 47 33.15 23.39 -3.25
N ILE A 48 32.34 24.03 -4.10
CA ILE A 48 31.54 23.35 -5.13
C ILE A 48 32.43 22.55 -6.08
N SER A 49 33.56 23.13 -6.49
CA SER A 49 34.53 22.46 -7.36
C SER A 49 35.13 21.22 -6.70
N ALA A 50 35.52 21.32 -5.43
CA ALA A 50 36.04 20.19 -4.65
C ALA A 50 35.00 19.07 -4.47
N PHE A 51 33.73 19.42 -4.21
CA PHE A 51 32.66 18.44 -4.10
C PHE A 51 32.32 17.77 -5.44
N ASN A 52 32.30 18.50 -6.54
CA ASN A 52 32.09 17.93 -7.87
C ASN A 52 33.20 16.95 -8.26
N GLN A 53 34.47 17.31 -8.01
CA GLN A 53 35.60 16.41 -8.24
C GLN A 53 35.50 15.14 -7.37
N SER A 54 35.12 15.30 -6.10
CA SER A 54 34.91 14.17 -5.18
C SER A 54 33.76 13.27 -5.62
N LYS A 55 32.65 13.86 -6.10
CA LYS A 55 31.49 13.15 -6.66
C LYS A 55 31.88 12.32 -7.88
N GLU A 56 32.63 12.89 -8.82
CA GLU A 56 33.10 12.17 -10.01
C GLU A 56 34.02 11.00 -9.65
N SER A 57 34.93 11.21 -8.68
CA SER A 57 35.81 10.16 -8.19
C SER A 57 35.05 9.01 -7.52
N ASP A 58 34.10 9.34 -6.63
CA ASP A 58 33.26 8.34 -5.96
C ASP A 58 32.36 7.62 -6.96
N LEU A 59 31.79 8.31 -7.96
CA LEU A 59 30.98 7.72 -9.04
C LEU A 59 31.80 6.73 -9.86
N LYS A 60 33.00 7.12 -10.31
CA LYS A 60 33.93 6.22 -11.03
C LYS A 60 34.25 4.97 -10.20
N SER A 61 34.53 5.14 -8.90
CA SER A 61 34.83 4.03 -8.00
C SER A 61 33.63 3.09 -7.81
N VAL A 62 32.44 3.62 -7.59
CA VAL A 62 31.21 2.84 -7.39
C VAL A 62 30.80 2.13 -8.68
N LYS A 63 30.85 2.83 -9.82
CA LYS A 63 30.58 2.25 -11.13
C LYS A 63 31.48 1.03 -11.38
N LYS A 64 32.80 1.18 -11.21
CA LYS A 64 33.74 0.06 -11.35
C LYS A 64 33.42 -1.12 -10.43
N LYS A 65 33.03 -0.88 -9.17
CA LYS A 65 32.63 -1.96 -8.25
C LYS A 65 31.35 -2.68 -8.70
N LEU A 66 30.34 -1.93 -9.15
CA LEU A 66 29.09 -2.51 -9.66
C LEU A 66 29.33 -3.30 -10.94
N GLU A 67 30.20 -2.81 -11.81
CA GLU A 67 30.66 -3.47 -13.03
C GLU A 67 31.37 -4.81 -12.72
N GLU A 68 32.34 -4.80 -11.81
CA GLU A 68 33.03 -6.02 -11.35
C GLU A 68 32.06 -7.02 -10.71
N GLN A 69 31.07 -6.54 -9.95
CA GLN A 69 30.06 -7.39 -9.34
C GLN A 69 29.12 -8.01 -10.40
N ALA A 70 28.66 -7.22 -11.36
CA ALA A 70 27.81 -7.69 -12.45
C ALA A 70 28.53 -8.74 -13.31
N TYR A 71 29.80 -8.49 -13.63
CA TYR A 71 30.67 -9.43 -14.32
C TYR A 71 30.76 -10.78 -13.59
N LYS A 72 31.11 -10.75 -12.30
CA LYS A 72 31.23 -11.96 -11.47
C LYS A 72 29.91 -12.72 -11.37
N THR A 73 28.80 -12.00 -11.23
CA THR A 73 27.46 -12.58 -11.14
C THR A 73 27.09 -13.29 -12.45
N GLN A 74 27.28 -12.64 -13.61
CA GLN A 74 26.98 -13.25 -14.90
C GLN A 74 27.85 -14.49 -15.16
N LEU A 75 29.13 -14.45 -14.79
CA LEU A 75 30.03 -15.59 -14.93
C LEU A 75 29.56 -16.80 -14.09
N GLN A 76 29.09 -16.57 -12.87
CA GLN A 76 28.53 -17.62 -12.03
C GLN A 76 27.22 -18.17 -12.58
N GLU A 77 26.33 -17.31 -13.10
CA GLU A 77 25.08 -17.72 -13.74
C GLU A 77 25.34 -18.59 -14.98
N ASP A 78 26.28 -18.19 -15.83
CA ASP A 78 26.64 -18.93 -17.04
C ASP A 78 27.22 -20.31 -16.70
N LYS A 79 28.09 -20.40 -15.68
CA LYS A 79 28.62 -21.67 -15.16
C LYS A 79 27.52 -22.58 -14.65
N LYS A 80 26.61 -22.03 -13.82
CA LYS A 80 25.48 -22.79 -13.26
C LYS A 80 24.51 -23.25 -14.36
N GLN A 81 24.27 -22.43 -15.38
CA GLN A 81 23.41 -22.78 -16.50
C GLN A 81 24.04 -23.87 -17.37
N LYS A 82 25.36 -23.80 -17.64
CA LYS A 82 26.10 -24.84 -18.35
C LYS A 82 26.01 -26.19 -17.65
N GLU A 83 26.15 -26.21 -16.32
CA GLU A 83 26.04 -27.45 -15.55
C GLU A 83 24.62 -28.04 -15.58
N LYS A 84 23.60 -27.19 -15.45
CA LYS A 84 22.20 -27.62 -15.60
C LYS A 84 21.91 -28.18 -16.99
N ASP A 85 22.41 -27.53 -18.03
CA ASP A 85 22.22 -27.97 -19.42
C ASP A 85 22.86 -29.35 -19.65
N LYS A 86 24.04 -29.63 -19.06
CA LYS A 86 24.69 -30.95 -19.13
C LYS A 86 23.87 -32.05 -18.45
N VAL A 87 23.38 -31.80 -17.24
CA VAL A 87 22.55 -32.77 -16.50
C VAL A 87 21.24 -33.03 -17.23
N GLU A 88 20.63 -31.99 -17.79
CA GLU A 88 19.42 -32.11 -18.62
C GLU A 88 19.69 -32.91 -19.90
N GLU A 89 20.82 -32.67 -20.55
CA GLU A 89 21.25 -33.39 -21.75
C GLU A 89 21.47 -34.88 -21.49
N GLU A 90 22.16 -35.24 -20.40
CA GLU A 90 22.37 -36.63 -20.02
C GLU A 90 21.03 -37.35 -19.74
N LYS A 91 20.12 -36.68 -19.01
CA LYS A 91 18.78 -37.20 -18.75
C LYS A 91 17.97 -37.40 -20.03
N ASP A 92 17.98 -36.40 -20.91
CA ASP A 92 17.30 -36.46 -22.20
C ASP A 92 17.89 -37.55 -23.11
N ASN A 93 19.21 -37.76 -23.09
CA ASN A 93 19.87 -38.83 -23.86
C ASN A 93 19.42 -40.21 -23.38
N ASN A 94 19.43 -40.45 -22.07
CA ASN A 94 18.96 -41.70 -21.47
C ASN A 94 17.47 -41.95 -21.80
N GLN A 95 16.63 -40.92 -21.68
CA GLN A 95 15.21 -41.02 -22.02
C GLN A 95 14.99 -41.25 -23.51
N LYS A 96 15.74 -40.55 -24.37
CA LYS A 96 15.67 -40.70 -25.83
C LYS A 96 16.05 -42.11 -26.26
N GLU A 97 17.10 -42.70 -25.67
CA GLU A 97 17.46 -44.08 -25.93
C GLU A 97 16.36 -45.06 -25.51
N HIS A 98 15.81 -44.90 -24.30
CA HIS A 98 14.72 -45.73 -23.82
C HIS A 98 13.48 -45.67 -24.73
N LEU A 99 13.06 -44.46 -25.10
CA LEU A 99 11.91 -44.25 -25.99
C LEU A 99 12.17 -44.82 -27.39
N LYS A 100 13.39 -44.68 -27.93
CA LYS A 100 13.77 -45.31 -29.21
C LYS A 100 13.75 -46.83 -29.13
N ARG A 101 14.16 -47.43 -28.01
CA ARG A 101 14.04 -48.89 -27.81
C ARG A 101 12.58 -49.32 -27.77
N LEU A 102 11.72 -48.60 -27.04
CA LEU A 102 10.28 -48.88 -27.00
C LEU A 102 9.64 -48.80 -28.39
N LEU A 103 9.89 -47.73 -29.14
CA LEU A 103 9.35 -47.56 -30.48
C LEU A 103 9.80 -48.62 -31.48
N ARG A 104 10.99 -49.23 -31.28
CA ARG A 104 11.44 -50.36 -32.09
C ARG A 104 10.70 -51.66 -31.77
N ASN A 105 10.30 -51.86 -30.51
CA ASN A 105 9.65 -53.09 -30.05
C ASN A 105 8.13 -53.09 -30.28
N ILE A 106 7.48 -51.93 -30.21
CA ILE A 106 6.02 -51.82 -30.33
C ILE A 106 5.47 -52.44 -31.63
N PRO A 107 6.06 -52.25 -32.82
CA PRO A 107 5.56 -52.90 -34.04
C PRO A 107 5.56 -54.43 -33.98
N SER A 108 6.57 -55.03 -33.31
CA SER A 108 6.65 -56.47 -33.11
C SER A 108 5.57 -56.96 -32.14
N GLU A 109 5.39 -56.30 -31.01
CA GLU A 109 4.33 -56.63 -30.03
C GLU A 109 2.92 -56.46 -30.64
N LEU A 110 2.74 -55.43 -31.47
CA LEU A 110 1.48 -55.17 -32.16
C LEU A 110 1.18 -56.26 -33.19
N SER A 111 2.16 -56.67 -33.99
CA SER A 111 2.05 -57.79 -34.94
C SER A 111 1.73 -59.12 -34.24
N GLU A 112 2.35 -59.38 -33.09
CA GLU A 112 2.08 -60.58 -32.27
C GLU A 112 0.62 -60.61 -31.81
N HIS A 113 0.13 -59.53 -31.20
CA HIS A 113 -1.26 -59.46 -30.74
C HIS A 113 -2.28 -59.45 -31.88
N GLU A 114 -1.98 -58.83 -33.02
CA GLU A 114 -2.84 -58.91 -34.21
C GLU A 114 -2.92 -60.34 -34.77
N SER A 115 -1.80 -61.07 -34.78
CA SER A 115 -1.76 -62.47 -35.20
C SER A 115 -2.57 -63.37 -34.26
N GLU A 116 -2.40 -63.21 -32.94
CA GLU A 116 -3.19 -63.96 -31.94
C GLU A 116 -4.69 -63.65 -32.05
N LEU A 117 -5.06 -62.39 -32.28
CA LEU A 117 -6.46 -62.00 -32.48
C LEU A 117 -7.04 -62.65 -33.75
N ARG A 118 -6.28 -62.73 -34.85
CA ARG A 118 -6.72 -63.47 -36.06
C ARG A 118 -6.91 -64.96 -35.78
N GLN A 119 -6.02 -65.58 -35.00
CA GLN A 119 -6.15 -66.98 -34.61
C GLN A 119 -7.38 -67.22 -33.71
N LEU A 120 -7.60 -66.36 -32.71
CA LEU A 120 -8.76 -66.42 -31.82
C LEU A 120 -10.07 -66.22 -32.59
N ASN A 121 -10.09 -65.30 -33.56
CA ASN A 121 -11.25 -65.09 -34.43
C ASN A 121 -11.54 -66.34 -35.28
N GLY A 122 -10.50 -66.98 -35.83
CA GLY A 122 -10.64 -68.28 -36.51
C GLY A 122 -11.16 -69.39 -35.59
N LYS A 123 -10.71 -69.45 -34.33
CA LYS A 123 -11.23 -70.41 -33.32
C LYS A 123 -12.68 -70.12 -32.95
N LEU A 124 -13.06 -68.85 -32.79
CA LEU A 124 -14.43 -68.43 -32.50
C LEU A 124 -15.38 -68.85 -33.62
N MET A 125 -15.01 -68.61 -34.88
CA MET A 125 -15.80 -69.01 -36.04
C MET A 125 -16.02 -70.53 -36.08
N ARG A 126 -14.99 -71.34 -35.83
CA ARG A 126 -15.12 -72.81 -35.76
C ARG A 126 -16.02 -73.28 -34.60
N LEU A 127 -16.00 -72.61 -33.46
CA LEU A 127 -16.87 -72.92 -32.31
C LEU A 127 -18.33 -72.56 -32.57
N ILE A 128 -18.57 -71.49 -33.34
CA ILE A 128 -19.93 -71.10 -33.77
C ILE A 128 -20.45 -72.09 -34.83
N GLU A 129 -19.63 -72.44 -35.82
CA GLU A 129 -20.00 -73.40 -36.86
C GLU A 129 -20.27 -74.80 -36.30
N SER A 130 -19.53 -75.23 -35.28
CA SER A 130 -19.78 -76.52 -34.60
C SER A 130 -21.04 -76.50 -33.73
N GLN A 131 -21.46 -75.36 -33.16
CA GLN A 131 -22.78 -75.23 -32.54
C GLN A 131 -23.91 -75.43 -33.56
N ILE A 132 -23.79 -74.83 -34.74
CA ILE A 132 -24.81 -74.92 -35.80
C ILE A 132 -24.98 -76.38 -36.28
N GLN A 133 -23.90 -77.15 -36.41
CA GLN A 133 -23.99 -78.56 -36.82
C GLN A 133 -24.59 -79.47 -35.74
N VAL A 134 -24.39 -79.18 -34.45
CA VAL A 134 -24.99 -79.94 -33.33
C VAL A 134 -26.50 -79.68 -33.24
N GLU A 135 -26.96 -78.47 -33.56
CA GLU A 135 -28.38 -78.09 -33.58
C GLU A 135 -29.15 -78.75 -34.74
N VAL A 136 -28.53 -78.89 -35.92
CA VAL A 136 -29.16 -79.52 -37.10
C VAL A 136 -29.36 -81.04 -36.93
N THR A 137 -28.57 -81.71 -36.09
CA THR A 137 -28.63 -83.18 -35.93
C THR A 137 -29.59 -83.65 -34.81
N GLN A 138 -30.05 -82.76 -33.92
CA GLN A 138 -30.90 -83.14 -32.75
C GLN A 138 -32.43 -83.06 -32.99
N ASN A 139 -32.89 -82.79 -34.21
CA ASN A 139 -34.33 -82.77 -34.54
C ASN A 139 -34.98 -84.15 -34.73
N SER A 140 -34.28 -85.25 -34.41
CA SER A 140 -34.89 -86.59 -34.36
C SER A 140 -34.47 -87.33 -33.09
N THR A 141 -35.45 -87.59 -32.24
CA THR A 141 -35.44 -88.41 -31.01
C THR A 141 -34.93 -87.80 -29.70
N ARG A 142 -35.78 -88.01 -28.69
CA ARG A 142 -35.87 -87.45 -27.35
C ARG A 142 -34.91 -88.16 -26.37
N THR A 143 -33.98 -87.44 -25.74
CA THR A 143 -33.47 -87.84 -24.41
C THR A 143 -32.86 -86.67 -23.62
N LYS A 144 -33.24 -86.57 -22.35
CA LYS A 144 -32.75 -85.59 -21.36
C LYS A 144 -31.27 -85.83 -21.08
N ASN A 145 -30.36 -85.14 -21.78
CA ASN A 145 -28.96 -84.92 -21.38
C ASN A 145 -28.29 -83.73 -22.13
N SER A 146 -29.02 -82.96 -22.94
CA SER A 146 -28.46 -81.91 -23.82
C SER A 146 -28.21 -80.54 -23.16
N LEU A 147 -28.62 -80.32 -21.89
CA LEU A 147 -28.36 -79.04 -21.22
C LEU A 147 -26.88 -78.83 -20.85
N SER A 148 -26.10 -79.91 -20.67
CA SER A 148 -24.71 -79.85 -20.22
C SER A 148 -23.68 -79.56 -21.34
N SER A 149 -23.94 -79.99 -22.58
CA SER A 149 -23.02 -79.77 -23.71
C SER A 149 -23.10 -78.34 -24.26
N ASN A 150 -24.27 -77.71 -24.21
CA ASN A 150 -24.44 -76.33 -24.66
C ASN A 150 -23.83 -75.33 -23.67
N SER A 151 -23.81 -75.63 -22.36
CA SER A 151 -23.17 -74.78 -21.36
C SER A 151 -21.63 -74.75 -21.48
N THR A 152 -20.99 -75.87 -21.84
CA THR A 152 -19.53 -75.94 -21.98
C THR A 152 -19.03 -75.27 -23.26
N THR A 153 -19.78 -75.37 -24.36
CA THR A 153 -19.46 -74.66 -25.61
C THR A 153 -19.66 -73.16 -25.46
N ASN A 154 -20.74 -72.72 -24.80
CA ASN A 154 -20.96 -71.30 -24.48
C ASN A 154 -19.88 -70.72 -23.55
N ALA A 155 -19.44 -71.47 -22.54
CA ALA A 155 -18.33 -71.07 -21.68
C ALA A 155 -17.00 -70.92 -22.46
N SER A 156 -16.79 -71.74 -23.48
CA SER A 156 -15.61 -71.67 -24.36
C SER A 156 -15.65 -70.46 -25.30
N ILE A 157 -16.83 -70.16 -25.85
CA ILE A 157 -17.08 -68.95 -26.67
C ILE A 157 -16.82 -67.69 -25.84
N GLU A 158 -17.35 -67.61 -24.62
CA GLU A 158 -17.13 -66.46 -23.74
C GLU A 158 -15.67 -66.32 -23.32
N ARG A 159 -14.94 -67.43 -23.12
CA ARG A 159 -13.49 -67.37 -22.86
C ARG A 159 -12.72 -66.81 -24.05
N VAL A 160 -13.05 -67.21 -25.27
CA VAL A 160 -12.42 -66.68 -26.50
C VAL A 160 -12.75 -65.20 -26.67
N ARG A 161 -14.01 -64.78 -26.45
CA ARG A 161 -14.42 -63.37 -26.51
C ARG A 161 -13.67 -62.49 -25.51
N ARG A 162 -13.51 -62.94 -24.27
CA ARG A 162 -12.70 -62.22 -23.27
C ARG A 162 -11.25 -62.08 -23.71
N SER A 163 -10.65 -63.18 -24.18
CA SER A 163 -9.28 -63.16 -24.69
C SER A 163 -9.11 -62.22 -25.90
N MET A 164 -10.09 -62.16 -26.81
CA MET A 164 -10.08 -61.21 -27.92
C MET A 164 -10.15 -59.77 -27.42
N SER A 165 -11.05 -59.48 -26.48
CA SER A 165 -11.17 -58.15 -25.85
C SER A 165 -9.89 -57.72 -25.14
N ASP A 166 -9.21 -58.65 -24.46
CA ASP A 166 -7.92 -58.39 -23.80
C ASP A 166 -6.83 -58.02 -24.82
N HIS A 167 -6.75 -58.74 -25.96
CA HIS A 167 -5.82 -58.41 -27.05
C HIS A 167 -6.17 -57.10 -27.76
N GLU A 168 -7.45 -56.79 -27.97
CA GLU A 168 -7.89 -55.49 -28.52
C GLU A 168 -7.48 -54.33 -27.61
N ALA A 169 -7.72 -54.46 -26.29
CA ALA A 169 -7.30 -53.47 -25.31
C ALA A 169 -5.77 -53.29 -25.29
N LYS A 170 -5.02 -54.40 -25.43
CA LYS A 170 -3.56 -54.36 -25.48
C LYS A 170 -3.03 -53.67 -26.74
N ILE A 171 -3.65 -53.90 -27.90
CA ILE A 171 -3.32 -53.21 -29.16
C ILE A 171 -3.56 -51.70 -29.01
N GLN A 172 -4.72 -51.29 -28.46
CA GLN A 172 -5.01 -49.87 -28.22
C GLN A 172 -3.98 -49.22 -27.30
N LEU A 173 -3.59 -49.90 -26.21
CA LEU A 173 -2.54 -49.43 -25.30
C LEU A 173 -1.19 -49.26 -26.02
N LEU A 174 -0.82 -50.19 -26.90
CA LEU A 174 0.42 -50.09 -27.67
C LEU A 174 0.42 -48.92 -28.66
N ILE A 175 -0.70 -48.64 -29.31
CA ILE A 175 -0.88 -47.48 -30.19
C ILE A 175 -0.76 -46.17 -29.38
N GLU A 176 -1.40 -46.10 -28.21
CA GLU A 176 -1.27 -44.95 -27.31
C GLU A 176 0.19 -44.76 -26.86
N LYS A 177 0.86 -45.86 -26.49
CA LYS A 177 2.27 -45.83 -26.09
C LYS A 177 3.19 -45.35 -27.22
N ASP A 178 2.93 -45.75 -28.47
CA ASP A 178 3.67 -45.28 -29.65
C ASP A 178 3.50 -43.77 -29.86
N THR A 179 2.26 -43.30 -29.85
CA THR A 179 1.96 -41.87 -30.05
C THR A 179 2.56 -41.00 -28.95
N ASN A 180 2.43 -41.42 -27.68
CA ASN A 180 3.02 -40.72 -26.54
C ASN A 180 4.56 -40.71 -26.60
N SER A 181 5.18 -41.85 -26.95
CA SER A 181 6.64 -41.93 -27.10
C SER A 181 7.17 -41.01 -28.20
N LYS A 182 6.47 -40.92 -29.34
CA LYS A 182 6.79 -39.97 -30.43
C LYS A 182 6.64 -38.51 -30.00
N LYS A 183 5.59 -38.19 -29.22
CA LYS A 183 5.39 -36.85 -28.65
C LYS A 183 6.54 -36.47 -27.72
N GLN A 184 6.92 -37.34 -26.79
CA GLN A 184 8.02 -37.10 -25.87
C GLN A 184 9.37 -36.92 -26.59
N LEU A 185 9.62 -37.64 -27.69
CA LEU A 185 10.81 -37.43 -28.51
C LEU A 185 10.86 -36.02 -29.13
N LYS A 186 9.73 -35.52 -29.65
CA LYS A 186 9.66 -34.14 -30.16
C LYS A 186 9.91 -33.11 -29.07
N GLU A 187 9.42 -33.34 -27.86
CA GLU A 187 9.69 -32.47 -26.71
C GLU A 187 11.18 -32.47 -26.32
N ILE A 188 11.85 -33.63 -26.37
CA ILE A 188 13.31 -33.73 -26.17
C ILE A 188 14.06 -32.93 -27.23
N GLU A 189 13.66 -33.00 -28.50
CA GLU A 189 14.28 -32.22 -29.58
C GLU A 189 14.10 -30.71 -29.38
N ALA A 190 12.92 -30.28 -28.94
CA ALA A 190 12.68 -28.87 -28.61
C ALA A 190 13.57 -28.40 -27.43
N ARG A 191 13.74 -29.22 -26.39
CA ARG A 191 14.66 -28.92 -25.28
C ARG A 191 16.11 -28.86 -25.74
N ALA A 192 16.54 -29.75 -26.63
CA ALA A 192 17.88 -29.73 -27.22
C ALA A 192 18.15 -28.43 -28.00
N LYS A 193 17.19 -27.96 -28.82
CA LYS A 193 17.30 -26.66 -29.51
C LYS A 193 17.45 -25.50 -28.52
N ASN A 194 16.64 -25.49 -27.45
CA ASN A 194 16.74 -24.47 -26.41
C ASN A 194 18.12 -24.49 -25.70
N ARG A 195 18.73 -25.66 -25.49
CA ARG A 195 20.09 -25.76 -24.93
C ARG A 195 21.13 -25.19 -25.87
N LEU A 196 21.01 -25.42 -27.18
CA LEU A 196 21.92 -24.86 -28.18
C LEU A 196 21.85 -23.33 -28.17
N ASP A 197 20.65 -22.75 -28.22
CA ASP A 197 20.47 -21.30 -28.16
C ASP A 197 21.07 -20.69 -26.87
N ARG A 198 20.98 -21.41 -25.74
CA ARG A 198 21.62 -20.99 -24.48
C ARG A 198 23.14 -21.09 -24.54
N ALA A 199 23.69 -22.11 -25.19
CA ALA A 199 25.12 -22.29 -25.39
C ALA A 199 25.72 -21.18 -26.25
N ASP A 200 25.09 -20.88 -27.40
CA ASP A 200 25.52 -19.82 -28.32
C ASP A 200 25.56 -18.45 -27.61
N ARG A 201 24.53 -18.15 -26.80
CA ARG A 201 24.49 -16.91 -26.01
C ARG A 201 25.62 -16.84 -24.99
N ARG A 202 25.99 -17.96 -24.36
CA ARG A 202 27.12 -18.01 -23.41
C ARG A 202 28.45 -17.84 -24.12
N GLU A 203 28.62 -18.46 -25.28
CA GLU A 203 29.84 -18.35 -26.09
C GLU A 203 30.09 -16.92 -26.56
N ARG A 204 29.05 -16.22 -27.04
CA ARG A 204 29.16 -14.79 -27.37
C ARG A 204 29.61 -13.96 -26.17
N ARG A 205 29.06 -14.22 -24.98
CA ARG A 205 29.49 -13.54 -23.76
C ARG A 205 30.93 -13.89 -23.39
N GLU A 206 31.35 -15.14 -23.54
CA GLU A 206 32.74 -15.57 -23.31
C GLU A 206 33.71 -14.85 -24.25
N GLN A 207 33.35 -14.71 -25.53
CA GLN A 207 34.13 -13.95 -26.49
C GLN A 207 34.28 -12.48 -26.09
N ALA A 208 33.19 -11.84 -25.64
CA ALA A 208 33.23 -10.48 -25.11
C ALA A 208 34.11 -10.37 -23.85
N ARG A 209 34.19 -11.41 -23.02
CA ARG A 209 35.07 -11.39 -21.82
C ARG A 209 36.54 -11.30 -22.19
N ILE A 210 36.95 -11.87 -23.31
CA ILE A 210 38.33 -11.77 -23.79
C ILE A 210 38.67 -10.29 -24.05
N GLY A 211 37.78 -9.56 -24.74
CA GLY A 211 37.92 -8.11 -24.95
C GLY A 211 37.94 -7.31 -23.65
N TYR A 212 36.96 -7.54 -22.77
CA TYR A 212 36.91 -6.86 -21.48
C TYR A 212 38.16 -7.10 -20.61
N SER A 213 38.74 -8.31 -20.67
CA SER A 213 39.95 -8.64 -19.91
C SER A 213 41.22 -7.93 -20.40
N THR A 214 41.26 -7.52 -21.67
CA THR A 214 42.43 -6.86 -22.28
C THR A 214 42.32 -5.34 -22.26
N THR A 215 41.14 -4.78 -22.55
CA THR A 215 40.93 -3.31 -22.65
C THR A 215 40.24 -2.72 -21.44
N GLY A 216 39.51 -3.52 -20.65
CA GLY A 216 38.63 -3.02 -19.59
C GLY A 216 37.36 -2.35 -20.11
N GLU A 217 37.14 -2.34 -21.43
CA GLU A 217 35.98 -1.73 -22.09
C GLU A 217 34.95 -2.81 -22.49
N GLU A 218 33.75 -2.39 -22.92
CA GLU A 218 32.70 -3.29 -23.44
C GLU A 218 32.12 -4.32 -22.46
N LEU A 219 32.13 -4.03 -21.15
CA LEU A 219 31.53 -4.91 -20.13
C LEU A 219 30.09 -5.35 -20.47
N LEU A 220 29.28 -4.45 -21.03
CA LEU A 220 27.87 -4.71 -21.31
C LEU A 220 27.70 -5.97 -22.18
N GLU A 221 28.59 -6.23 -23.12
CA GLU A 221 28.54 -7.40 -24.00
C GLU A 221 28.83 -8.72 -23.27
N THR A 222 29.52 -8.64 -22.13
CA THR A 222 29.75 -9.79 -21.24
C THR A 222 28.53 -10.19 -20.42
N LEU A 223 27.47 -9.36 -20.43
CA LEU A 223 26.26 -9.48 -19.61
C LEU A 223 25.04 -9.90 -20.44
N SER A 224 24.10 -10.58 -19.81
CA SER A 224 22.76 -10.77 -20.38
C SER A 224 21.98 -9.47 -20.38
N THR A 225 20.99 -9.32 -21.27
CA THR A 225 20.13 -8.11 -21.35
C THR A 225 19.48 -7.76 -20.01
N LYS A 226 19.06 -8.78 -19.24
CA LYS A 226 18.52 -8.61 -17.90
C LYS A 226 19.56 -8.02 -16.93
N ASN A 227 20.78 -8.56 -16.93
CA ASN A 227 21.84 -8.10 -16.03
C ASN A 227 22.41 -6.73 -16.45
N GLN A 228 22.41 -6.40 -17.75
CA GLN A 228 22.68 -5.04 -18.24
C GLN A 228 21.66 -4.04 -17.67
N ALA A 229 20.37 -4.37 -17.73
CA ALA A 229 19.31 -3.51 -17.18
C ALA A 229 19.47 -3.31 -15.66
N LEU A 230 19.78 -4.39 -14.92
CA LEU A 230 20.02 -4.32 -13.47
C LEU A 230 21.27 -3.49 -13.13
N LEU A 231 22.34 -3.63 -13.90
CA LEU A 231 23.56 -2.84 -13.73
C LEU A 231 23.27 -1.35 -13.98
N ASN A 232 22.66 -1.00 -15.11
CA ASN A 232 22.32 0.38 -15.46
C ASN A 232 21.38 1.01 -14.43
N GLN A 233 20.38 0.26 -13.94
CA GLN A 233 19.51 0.72 -12.87
C GLN A 233 20.28 0.97 -11.57
N SER A 234 21.23 0.09 -11.23
CA SER A 234 22.04 0.23 -10.02
C SER A 234 23.00 1.40 -10.11
N ILE A 235 23.63 1.62 -11.27
CA ILE A 235 24.47 2.79 -11.54
C ILE A 235 23.64 4.07 -11.40
N LYS A 236 22.50 4.16 -12.10
CA LYS A 236 21.61 5.33 -12.04
C LYS A 236 21.19 5.67 -10.60
N LYS A 237 20.81 4.66 -9.80
CA LYS A 237 20.47 4.87 -8.38
C LYS A 237 21.63 5.43 -7.57
N GLN A 238 22.86 4.95 -7.81
CA GLN A 238 24.03 5.47 -7.12
C GLN A 238 24.41 6.88 -7.60
N GLU A 239 24.25 7.18 -8.88
CA GLU A 239 24.43 8.53 -9.44
C GLU A 239 23.45 9.52 -8.81
N GLU A 240 22.16 9.16 -8.72
CA GLU A 240 21.13 9.97 -8.06
C GLU A 240 21.44 10.16 -6.56
N ALA A 241 21.82 9.09 -5.86
CA ALA A 241 22.14 9.16 -4.43
C ALA A 241 23.39 10.02 -4.14
N LEU A 242 24.45 9.88 -4.95
CA LEU A 242 25.65 10.70 -4.84
C LEU A 242 25.38 12.15 -5.26
N GLY A 243 24.53 12.38 -6.27
CA GLY A 243 24.08 13.70 -6.68
C GLY A 243 23.33 14.42 -5.57
N LEU A 244 22.35 13.74 -4.95
CA LEU A 244 21.61 14.27 -3.80
C LEU A 244 22.55 14.55 -2.62
N LYS A 245 23.45 13.62 -2.30
CA LYS A 245 24.41 13.81 -1.21
C LYS A 245 25.33 15.00 -1.48
N CYS A 246 25.86 15.13 -2.69
CA CYS A 246 26.66 16.28 -3.09
C CYS A 246 25.88 17.60 -2.96
N SER A 247 24.63 17.64 -3.40
CA SER A 247 23.76 18.82 -3.27
C SER A 247 23.55 19.20 -1.80
N ASN A 248 23.27 18.22 -0.94
CA ASN A 248 23.08 18.46 0.49
C ASN A 248 24.36 18.99 1.15
N LEU A 249 25.52 18.42 0.81
CA LEU A 249 26.81 18.88 1.34
C LEU A 249 27.16 20.30 0.86
N VAL A 250 26.83 20.64 -0.40
CA VAL A 250 26.99 22.00 -0.93
C VAL A 250 26.09 22.98 -0.18
N GLN A 251 24.83 22.63 0.07
CA GLN A 251 23.89 23.46 0.81
C GLN A 251 24.31 23.65 2.28
N GLU A 252 24.79 22.60 2.93
CA GLU A 252 25.32 22.68 4.30
C GLU A 252 26.58 23.54 4.36
N ALA A 253 27.50 23.38 3.39
CA ALA A 253 28.67 24.23 3.27
C ALA A 253 28.29 25.70 3.01
N GLU A 254 27.25 25.96 2.22
CA GLU A 254 26.72 27.30 1.97
C GLU A 254 26.24 27.98 3.27
N GLN A 255 25.51 27.24 4.11
CA GLN A 255 25.05 27.72 5.41
C GLN A 255 26.19 28.00 6.39
N LEU A 256 27.25 27.18 6.36
CA LEU A 256 28.42 27.33 7.23
C LEU A 256 29.44 28.36 6.73
N ASN A 257 29.40 28.70 5.44
CA ASN A 257 30.40 29.55 4.78
C ASN A 257 30.57 30.90 5.48
N TYR A 258 29.47 31.63 5.65
CA TYR A 258 29.51 32.99 6.19
C TYR A 258 29.86 33.03 7.69
N PRO A 259 29.25 32.22 8.58
CA PRO A 259 29.64 32.19 9.99
C PRO A 259 31.12 31.82 10.22
N ILE A 260 31.61 30.77 9.54
CA ILE A 260 33.02 30.35 9.66
C ILE A 260 33.96 31.43 9.09
N PHE A 261 33.56 32.11 8.01
CA PHE A 261 34.32 33.24 7.48
C PHE A 261 34.49 34.35 8.52
N LEU A 262 33.45 34.73 9.26
CA LEU A 262 33.56 35.77 10.29
C LEU A 262 34.50 35.36 11.43
N ASP A 263 34.46 34.10 11.85
CA ASP A 263 35.30 33.57 12.94
C ASP A 263 36.78 33.51 12.56
N GLU A 264 37.07 33.00 11.36
CA GLU A 264 38.44 32.92 10.84
C GLU A 264 38.99 34.30 10.46
N LEU A 265 38.14 35.22 9.98
CA LEU A 265 38.54 36.61 9.75
C LEU A 265 38.94 37.31 11.05
N GLU A 266 38.20 37.09 12.15
CA GLU A 266 38.57 37.65 13.45
C GLU A 266 39.94 37.12 13.92
N GLN A 267 40.20 35.82 13.77
CA GLN A 267 41.50 35.22 14.06
C GLN A 267 42.61 35.85 13.20
N HIS A 268 42.37 35.97 11.89
CA HIS A 268 43.34 36.55 10.95
C HIS A 268 43.66 38.03 11.26
N LEU A 269 42.66 38.83 11.69
CA LEU A 269 42.88 40.21 12.11
C LEU A 269 43.67 40.31 13.43
N ASN A 270 43.50 39.34 14.35
CA ASN A 270 44.23 39.27 15.62
C ASN A 270 45.69 38.82 15.46
N GLU A 271 45.98 37.96 14.48
CA GLU A 271 47.33 37.43 14.20
C GLU A 271 48.28 38.48 13.60
N GLY A 272 47.78 39.66 13.22
CA GLY A 272 48.58 40.76 12.68
C GLY A 272 49.13 40.49 11.27
N SER A 273 48.63 39.44 10.60
CA SER A 273 49.00 39.04 9.23
C SER A 273 48.38 39.92 8.15
N SER A 274 47.39 40.76 8.49
CA SER A 274 46.76 41.69 7.55
C SER A 274 47.64 42.93 7.34
N GLN A 275 47.85 43.36 6.09
CA GLN A 275 48.54 44.62 5.73
C GLN A 275 47.73 45.89 6.10
N LEU A 276 46.71 45.78 6.95
CA LEU A 276 45.75 46.83 7.28
C LEU A 276 46.30 47.78 8.35
N SER A 277 45.84 49.03 8.32
CA SER A 277 46.17 50.00 9.37
C SER A 277 45.50 49.62 10.70
N PRO A 278 46.08 49.96 11.86
CA PRO A 278 45.48 49.65 13.18
C PRO A 278 44.08 50.24 13.37
N GLN A 279 43.78 51.36 12.71
CA GLN A 279 42.47 52.00 12.75
C GLN A 279 41.45 51.24 11.89
N ALA A 280 41.86 50.77 10.70
CA ALA A 280 41.04 49.92 9.85
C ALA A 280 40.72 48.58 10.54
N THR A 281 41.70 47.94 11.19
CA THR A 281 41.49 46.70 11.96
C THR A 281 40.48 46.88 13.09
N ARG A 282 40.56 47.99 13.86
CA ARG A 282 39.58 48.30 14.92
C ARG A 282 38.17 48.52 14.37
N ALA A 283 38.04 49.21 13.25
CA ALA A 283 36.75 49.41 12.59
C ALA A 283 36.14 48.07 12.14
N LEU A 284 36.95 47.19 11.54
CA LEU A 284 36.51 45.84 11.15
C LEU A 284 36.09 44.98 12.35
N HIS A 285 36.81 45.01 13.48
CA HIS A 285 36.37 44.32 14.71
C HIS A 285 35.04 44.85 15.23
N ALA A 286 34.80 46.16 15.17
CA ALA A 286 33.53 46.75 15.57
C ALA A 286 32.39 46.29 14.64
N SER A 287 32.61 46.27 13.33
CA SER A 287 31.66 45.73 12.35
C SER A 287 31.40 44.22 12.56
N LEU A 288 32.44 43.41 12.78
CA LEU A 288 32.31 41.97 13.07
C LEU A 288 31.45 41.71 14.31
N LYS A 289 31.69 42.46 15.40
CA LYS A 289 30.92 42.34 16.64
C LYS A 289 29.44 42.64 16.44
N LEU A 290 29.11 43.65 15.65
CA LEU A 290 27.72 44.00 15.34
C LEU A 290 27.06 42.98 14.40
N MET A 291 27.80 42.48 13.41
CA MET A 291 27.30 41.44 12.51
C MET A 291 27.05 40.11 13.22
N ARG A 292 27.88 39.70 14.20
CA ARG A 292 27.58 38.53 15.03
C ARG A 292 26.26 38.68 15.79
N LYS A 293 26.05 39.84 16.43
CA LYS A 293 24.77 40.14 17.10
C LYS A 293 23.60 40.13 16.13
N HIS A 294 23.78 40.65 14.93
CA HIS A 294 22.76 40.60 13.88
C HIS A 294 22.37 39.15 13.54
N ILE A 295 23.36 38.26 13.34
CA ILE A 295 23.12 36.83 13.06
C ILE A 295 22.41 36.14 14.23
N GLU A 296 22.80 36.44 15.47
CA GLU A 296 22.11 35.93 16.67
C GLU A 296 20.63 36.35 16.68
N PHE A 297 20.34 37.63 16.42
CA PHE A 297 18.96 38.12 16.36
C PHE A 297 18.16 37.57 15.17
N GLU A 298 18.78 37.31 14.01
CA GLU A 298 18.12 36.62 12.90
C GLU A 298 17.82 35.16 13.24
N HIS A 299 18.72 34.48 13.95
CA HIS A 299 18.49 33.11 14.40
C HIS A 299 17.31 33.03 15.39
N ASP A 300 17.28 33.94 16.37
CA ASP A 300 16.17 34.06 17.32
C ASP A 300 14.84 34.39 16.61
N TYR A 301 14.88 35.23 15.57
CA TYR A 301 13.72 35.54 14.73
C TYR A 301 13.18 34.30 13.99
N VAL A 302 14.05 33.52 13.35
CA VAL A 302 13.65 32.28 12.64
C VAL A 302 13.10 31.23 13.62
N ASN A 303 13.72 31.09 14.79
CA ASN A 303 13.24 30.19 15.86
C ASN A 303 11.87 30.62 16.40
N ALA A 304 11.65 31.92 16.55
CA ALA A 304 10.36 32.48 16.95
C ALA A 304 9.28 32.21 15.90
N ILE A 305 9.57 32.37 14.60
CA ILE A 305 8.63 32.06 13.50
C ILE A 305 8.21 30.58 13.52
N SER A 306 9.19 29.66 13.57
CA SER A 306 8.89 28.23 13.54
C SER A 306 8.04 27.79 14.73
N SER A 307 8.36 28.30 15.92
CA SER A 307 7.59 28.10 17.15
C SER A 307 6.18 28.67 17.04
N LEU A 308 6.03 29.89 16.49
CA LEU A 308 4.74 30.55 16.29
C LEU A 308 3.84 29.78 15.32
N ASN A 309 4.40 29.23 14.24
CA ASN A 309 3.66 28.39 13.29
C ASN A 309 3.14 27.11 13.96
N ARG A 310 3.98 26.43 14.75
CA ARG A 310 3.59 25.23 15.52
C ARG A 310 2.48 25.54 16.52
N LYS A 311 2.54 26.70 17.17
CA LYS A 311 1.50 27.16 18.12
C LYS A 311 0.19 27.48 17.40
N LYS A 312 0.23 28.19 16.27
CA LYS A 312 -0.96 28.43 15.42
C LYS A 312 -1.65 27.13 15.00
N GLN A 313 -0.87 26.13 14.57
CA GLN A 313 -1.41 24.80 14.23
C GLN A 313 -2.05 24.11 15.44
N THR A 314 -1.39 24.14 16.60
CA THR A 314 -1.91 23.55 17.84
C THR A 314 -3.24 24.19 18.25
N ILE A 315 -3.33 25.53 18.20
CA ILE A 315 -4.57 26.27 18.49
C ILE A 315 -5.69 25.87 17.52
N SER A 316 -5.38 25.75 16.22
CA SER A 316 -6.36 25.31 15.21
C SER A 316 -6.90 23.91 15.51
N LEU A 317 -6.02 22.95 15.84
CA LEU A 317 -6.41 21.60 16.23
C LEU A 317 -7.31 21.59 17.47
N LEU A 318 -6.97 22.38 18.49
CA LEU A 318 -7.79 22.50 19.69
C LEU A 318 -9.16 23.11 19.36
N LYS A 319 -9.24 24.19 18.57
CA LYS A 319 -10.51 24.81 18.16
C LYS A 319 -11.39 23.84 17.36
N ASN A 320 -10.82 23.05 16.47
CA ASN A 320 -11.56 22.02 15.74
C ASN A 320 -12.13 20.95 16.68
N LYS A 321 -11.32 20.49 17.64
CA LYS A 321 -11.78 19.54 18.67
C LYS A 321 -12.88 20.14 19.55
N GLN A 322 -12.81 21.43 19.87
CA GLN A 322 -13.88 22.14 20.58
C GLN A 322 -15.18 22.12 19.77
N PHE A 323 -15.09 22.44 18.48
CA PHE A 323 -16.24 22.45 17.57
C PHE A 323 -16.88 21.06 17.48
N GLU A 324 -16.10 20.00 17.29
CA GLU A 324 -16.59 18.62 17.24
C GLU A 324 -17.30 18.22 18.53
N LEU A 325 -16.68 18.48 19.69
CA LEU A 325 -17.27 18.18 20.99
C LEU A 325 -18.56 18.97 21.24
N SER A 326 -18.62 20.24 20.82
CA SER A 326 -19.83 21.04 20.90
C SER A 326 -20.96 20.49 20.01
N GLY A 327 -20.63 20.02 18.81
CA GLY A 327 -21.56 19.37 17.90
C GLY A 327 -22.10 18.07 18.49
N ARG A 328 -21.22 17.25 19.08
CA ARG A 328 -21.58 16.02 19.79
C ARG A 328 -22.46 16.30 21.02
N LEU A 329 -22.17 17.34 21.79
CA LEU A 329 -23.00 17.77 22.92
C LEU A 329 -24.41 18.12 22.44
N LYS A 330 -24.53 18.91 21.36
CA LYS A 330 -25.82 19.26 20.76
C LYS A 330 -26.59 18.02 20.30
N GLY A 331 -25.91 17.06 19.69
CA GLY A 331 -26.47 15.76 19.31
C GLY A 331 -26.99 14.95 20.50
N LEU A 332 -26.18 14.81 21.56
CA LEU A 332 -26.54 14.09 22.79
C LEU A 332 -27.72 14.75 23.51
N ARG A 333 -27.74 16.09 23.58
CA ARG A 333 -28.83 16.87 24.20
C ARG A 333 -30.17 16.64 23.50
N ASN A 334 -30.16 16.40 22.19
CA ASN A 334 -31.35 16.09 21.41
C ASN A 334 -31.76 14.62 21.44
N ALA A 335 -30.82 13.70 21.70
CA ALA A 335 -31.08 12.25 21.67
C ALA A 335 -31.89 11.77 22.89
N ASN A 336 -31.58 12.24 24.09
CA ASN A 336 -32.25 11.79 25.31
C ASN A 336 -33.75 12.12 25.34
N PRO A 337 -34.22 13.34 24.99
CA PRO A 337 -35.64 13.63 24.90
C PRO A 337 -36.40 12.75 23.90
N LYS A 338 -35.77 12.41 22.75
CA LYS A 338 -36.35 11.50 21.76
C LYS A 338 -36.52 10.08 22.30
N LEU A 339 -35.49 9.57 23.00
CA LEU A 339 -35.55 8.25 23.65
C LEU A 339 -36.60 8.24 24.78
N THR A 340 -36.74 9.33 25.55
CA THR A 340 -37.80 9.47 26.56
C THR A 340 -39.18 9.38 25.94
N SER A 341 -39.43 10.13 24.85
CA SER A 341 -40.72 10.10 24.13
C SER A 341 -41.01 8.71 23.56
N SER A 342 -40.03 8.06 22.91
CA SER A 342 -40.17 6.70 22.40
C SER A 342 -40.47 5.68 23.51
N ASN A 343 -39.81 5.79 24.67
CA ASN A 343 -40.08 4.94 25.83
C ASN A 343 -41.49 5.16 26.39
N GLN A 344 -41.99 6.40 26.39
CA GLN A 344 -43.38 6.69 26.79
C GLN A 344 -44.38 6.04 25.83
N GLU A 345 -44.15 6.15 24.52
CA GLU A 345 -45.00 5.53 23.50
C GLU A 345 -45.00 3.99 23.63
N LEU A 346 -43.83 3.38 23.81
CA LEU A 346 -43.70 1.94 24.03
C LEU A 346 -44.39 1.48 25.33
N LYS A 347 -44.36 2.30 26.39
CA LYS A 347 -45.09 2.01 27.64
C LYS A 347 -46.60 2.01 27.41
N ILE A 348 -47.13 2.98 26.67
CA ILE A 348 -48.56 3.03 26.30
C ILE A 348 -48.92 1.79 25.49
N LYS A 349 -48.15 1.47 24.44
CA LYS A 349 -48.34 0.26 23.63
C LYS A 349 -48.27 -1.03 24.46
N ASN A 350 -47.40 -1.11 25.46
CA ASN A 350 -47.33 -2.26 26.34
C ASN A 350 -48.57 -2.42 27.22
N VAL A 351 -49.20 -1.32 27.67
CA VAL A 351 -50.47 -1.37 28.40
C VAL A 351 -51.56 -1.95 27.49
N GLU A 352 -51.65 -1.48 26.25
CA GLU A 352 -52.63 -1.99 25.26
C GLU A 352 -52.39 -3.46 24.91
N LEU A 353 -51.15 -3.84 24.61
CA LEU A 353 -50.76 -5.22 24.30
C LEU A 353 -51.02 -6.16 25.47
N LYS A 354 -50.82 -5.70 26.70
CA LYS A 354 -51.11 -6.49 27.91
C LYS A 354 -52.61 -6.73 28.06
N ALA A 355 -53.44 -5.70 27.89
CA ALA A 355 -54.89 -5.87 27.91
C ALA A 355 -55.39 -6.82 26.81
N ALA A 356 -54.84 -6.69 25.59
CA ALA A 356 -55.16 -7.59 24.48
C ALA A 356 -54.67 -9.03 24.71
N PHE A 357 -53.49 -9.21 25.31
CA PHE A 357 -52.97 -10.51 25.71
C PHE A 357 -53.87 -11.20 26.74
N GLU A 358 -54.25 -10.50 27.81
CA GLU A 358 -55.13 -11.03 28.87
C GLU A 358 -56.49 -11.46 28.29
N SER A 359 -57.07 -10.63 27.41
CA SER A 359 -58.32 -10.96 26.71
C SER A 359 -58.17 -12.20 25.81
N ASN A 360 -57.15 -12.24 24.95
CA ASN A 360 -56.93 -13.37 24.03
C ASN A 360 -56.57 -14.66 24.79
N SER A 361 -55.82 -14.56 25.88
CA SER A 361 -55.46 -15.69 26.74
C SER A 361 -56.67 -16.26 27.48
N ALA A 362 -57.57 -15.39 27.96
CA ALA A 362 -58.83 -15.82 28.56
C ALA A 362 -59.72 -16.58 27.56
N TRP A 363 -59.83 -16.07 26.32
CA TRP A 363 -60.56 -16.77 25.25
C TRP A 363 -59.92 -18.09 24.86
N ARG A 364 -58.59 -18.14 24.76
CA ARG A 364 -57.84 -19.38 24.58
C ARG A 364 -58.21 -20.40 25.66
N GLN A 365 -58.12 -20.04 26.94
CA GLN A 365 -58.41 -20.97 28.04
C GLN A 365 -59.85 -21.49 27.98
N LYS A 366 -60.81 -20.62 27.64
CA LYS A 366 -62.22 -21.01 27.49
C LYS A 366 -62.48 -21.95 26.32
N LEU A 367 -61.71 -21.86 25.23
CA LEU A 367 -61.94 -22.62 23.99
C LEU A 367 -61.11 -23.90 23.89
N VAL A 368 -59.91 -23.94 24.50
CA VAL A 368 -59.02 -25.11 24.42
C VAL A 368 -59.68 -26.38 24.93
N MET A 369 -60.26 -26.37 26.13
CA MET A 369 -60.87 -27.58 26.70
C MET A 369 -62.09 -28.07 25.92
N PRO A 370 -63.07 -27.21 25.56
CA PRO A 370 -64.16 -27.61 24.68
C PRO A 370 -63.65 -28.14 23.35
N SER A 371 -62.69 -27.46 22.70
CA SER A 371 -62.17 -27.91 21.40
C SER A 371 -61.51 -29.28 21.46
N LEU A 372 -60.81 -29.59 22.55
CA LEU A 372 -60.12 -30.87 22.74
C LEU A 372 -61.10 -31.99 23.07
N LEU A 373 -62.12 -31.71 23.88
CA LEU A 373 -63.22 -32.64 24.15
C LEU A 373 -64.04 -32.91 22.89
N LEU A 374 -64.41 -31.86 22.15
CA LEU A 374 -65.10 -31.94 20.86
C LEU A 374 -64.30 -32.76 19.86
N ALA A 375 -62.99 -32.53 19.75
CA ALA A 375 -62.10 -33.29 18.87
C ALA A 375 -62.10 -34.78 19.26
N GLY A 376 -61.92 -35.09 20.55
CA GLY A 376 -61.99 -36.47 21.06
C GLY A 376 -63.34 -37.13 20.77
N LEU A 377 -64.44 -36.40 20.94
CA LEU A 377 -65.79 -36.87 20.66
C LEU A 377 -66.00 -37.10 19.15
N THR A 378 -65.49 -36.23 18.28
CA THR A 378 -65.52 -36.49 16.83
C THR A 378 -64.76 -37.73 16.42
N PHE A 379 -63.55 -37.93 16.95
CA PHE A 379 -62.78 -39.14 16.64
C PHE A 379 -63.55 -40.39 17.08
N LEU A 380 -64.19 -40.35 18.25
CA LEU A 380 -65.00 -41.46 18.75
C LEU A 380 -66.26 -41.70 17.89
N SER A 381 -66.96 -40.64 17.47
CA SER A 381 -68.18 -40.73 16.66
C SER A 381 -67.93 -41.08 15.19
N VAL A 382 -66.71 -40.89 14.69
CA VAL A 382 -66.32 -41.30 13.33
C VAL A 382 -66.00 -42.80 13.24
N ILE A 383 -65.66 -43.47 14.35
CA ILE A 383 -65.34 -44.91 14.38
C ILE A 383 -66.52 -45.77 13.87
N PRO A 384 -67.77 -45.60 14.35
CA PRO A 384 -68.92 -46.32 13.79
C PRO A 384 -69.14 -46.01 12.30
N MET A 385 -68.95 -44.76 11.88
CA MET A 385 -69.09 -44.35 10.48
C MET A 385 -68.07 -45.05 9.57
N ILE A 386 -66.80 -45.11 9.96
CA ILE A 386 -65.75 -45.84 9.22
C ILE A 386 -66.07 -47.34 9.16
N LEU A 387 -66.48 -47.95 10.28
CA LEU A 387 -66.84 -49.38 10.32
C LEU A 387 -68.06 -49.71 9.44
N THR A 388 -69.00 -48.78 9.29
CA THR A 388 -70.12 -48.92 8.36
C THR A 388 -69.70 -48.73 6.90
N LEU A 389 -68.82 -47.77 6.59
CA LEU A 389 -68.33 -47.50 5.23
C LEU A 389 -67.34 -48.57 4.72
N SER A 390 -66.57 -49.19 5.61
CA SER A 390 -65.62 -50.27 5.27
C SER A 390 -66.30 -51.62 5.05
N GLY A 391 -67.63 -51.70 5.19
CA GLY A 391 -68.42 -52.91 4.95
C GLY A 391 -68.30 -53.98 6.04
N VAL A 392 -67.64 -53.66 7.17
CA VAL A 392 -67.49 -54.59 8.31
C VAL A 392 -68.84 -54.84 9.00
N ILE A 393 -69.74 -53.85 8.99
CA ILE A 393 -71.12 -54.00 9.46
C ILE A 393 -72.06 -54.05 8.24
N PRO A 394 -72.66 -55.21 7.89
CA PRO A 394 -73.51 -55.34 6.71
C PRO A 394 -74.87 -54.66 6.94
N PHE A 395 -75.12 -53.54 6.25
CA PHE A 395 -76.41 -52.86 6.25
C PHE A 395 -77.22 -53.29 5.02
N PHE A 396 -78.26 -54.11 5.22
CA PHE A 396 -79.21 -54.50 4.19
C PHE A 396 -80.47 -53.61 4.27
N ILE A 397 -80.81 -52.94 3.16
CA ILE A 397 -82.02 -52.12 2.86
C ILE A 397 -81.89 -50.61 3.18
N SER A 398 -82.06 -49.75 2.14
CA SER A 398 -81.88 -48.28 2.15
C SER A 398 -83.23 -47.53 2.31
N PRO A 399 -83.26 -46.31 2.90
CA PRO A 399 -83.16 -45.07 2.11
C PRO A 399 -82.20 -44.02 2.73
N ALA A 400 -81.85 -43.00 1.95
CA ALA A 400 -80.94 -41.89 2.30
C ALA A 400 -81.16 -41.24 3.69
N LEU A 401 -82.36 -41.36 4.27
CA LEU A 401 -82.71 -40.86 5.62
C LEU A 401 -81.96 -41.56 6.77
N LEU A 402 -81.67 -42.87 6.69
CA LEU A 402 -80.89 -43.56 7.74
C LEU A 402 -79.39 -43.25 7.63
N TYR A 403 -78.88 -43.07 6.41
CA TYR A 403 -77.54 -42.54 6.18
C TYR A 403 -77.39 -41.13 6.75
N ALA A 404 -78.39 -40.26 6.58
CA ALA A 404 -78.41 -38.95 7.24
C ALA A 404 -78.36 -39.10 8.78
N LEU A 405 -79.11 -40.03 9.38
CA LEU A 405 -79.08 -40.23 10.83
C LEU A 405 -77.70 -40.68 11.36
N VAL A 406 -76.95 -41.47 10.58
CA VAL A 406 -75.60 -41.95 10.95
C VAL A 406 -74.51 -40.92 10.62
N ILE A 407 -74.66 -40.14 9.55
CA ILE A 407 -73.64 -39.18 9.06
C ILE A 407 -73.82 -37.79 9.68
N THR A 408 -75.05 -37.32 9.92
CA THR A 408 -75.31 -35.96 10.40
C THR A 408 -74.69 -35.67 11.78
N PRO A 409 -74.75 -36.57 12.78
CA PRO A 409 -74.07 -36.34 14.05
C PRO A 409 -72.54 -36.21 13.92
N PRO A 410 -71.79 -37.14 13.30
CA PRO A 410 -70.34 -36.96 13.13
C PRO A 410 -69.98 -35.79 12.22
N ALA A 411 -70.76 -35.49 11.18
CA ALA A 411 -70.50 -34.33 10.30
C ALA A 411 -70.74 -32.98 11.00
N SER A 412 -71.81 -32.85 11.80
CA SER A 412 -72.08 -31.63 12.57
C SER A 412 -71.06 -31.42 13.69
N LEU A 413 -70.66 -32.50 14.37
CA LEU A 413 -69.57 -32.46 15.33
C LEU A 413 -68.25 -32.05 14.65
N LEU A 414 -67.91 -32.61 13.48
CA LEU A 414 -66.70 -32.22 12.72
C LEU A 414 -66.73 -30.74 12.32
N LEU A 415 -67.87 -30.21 11.89
CA LEU A 415 -67.97 -28.78 11.60
C LEU A 415 -67.78 -27.93 12.85
N ALA A 416 -68.38 -28.32 13.98
CA ALA A 416 -68.21 -27.64 15.26
C ALA A 416 -66.76 -27.70 15.76
N THR A 417 -66.06 -28.82 15.57
CA THR A 417 -64.64 -28.96 15.95
C THR A 417 -63.73 -28.14 15.05
N LEU A 418 -64.05 -28.03 13.77
CA LEU A 418 -63.29 -27.21 12.84
C LEU A 418 -63.44 -25.72 13.19
N ILE A 419 -64.66 -25.26 13.47
CA ILE A 419 -64.92 -23.86 13.87
C ILE A 419 -64.22 -23.54 15.21
N THR A 420 -64.41 -24.39 16.23
CA THR A 420 -63.80 -24.17 17.55
C THR A 420 -62.29 -24.37 17.52
N GLY A 421 -61.78 -25.30 16.71
CA GLY A 421 -60.36 -25.54 16.51
C GLY A 421 -59.66 -24.37 15.84
N ILE A 422 -60.22 -23.82 14.75
CA ILE A 422 -59.68 -22.63 14.09
C ILE A 422 -59.70 -21.43 15.04
N ALA A 423 -60.81 -21.19 15.75
CA ALA A 423 -60.90 -20.10 16.73
C ALA A 423 -59.83 -20.25 17.83
N THR A 424 -59.63 -21.46 18.35
CA THR A 424 -58.62 -21.77 19.37
C THR A 424 -57.21 -21.46 18.86
N ILE A 425 -56.85 -21.90 17.65
CA ILE A 425 -55.54 -21.62 17.04
C ILE A 425 -55.33 -20.12 16.86
N VAL A 426 -56.34 -19.39 16.36
CA VAL A 426 -56.25 -17.93 16.16
C VAL A 426 -55.98 -17.22 17.49
N PHE A 427 -56.69 -17.55 18.56
CA PHE A 427 -56.47 -16.93 19.88
C PHE A 427 -55.13 -17.34 20.51
N ILE A 428 -54.63 -18.56 20.26
CA ILE A 428 -53.27 -18.98 20.66
C ILE A 428 -52.22 -18.12 19.94
N VAL A 429 -52.32 -17.99 18.62
CA VAL A 429 -51.35 -17.21 17.82
C VAL A 429 -51.39 -15.74 18.22
N LYS A 430 -52.58 -15.15 18.40
CA LYS A 430 -52.73 -13.75 18.85
C LYS A 430 -52.16 -13.53 20.25
N ALA A 431 -52.39 -14.44 21.20
CA ALA A 431 -51.83 -14.33 22.54
C ALA A 431 -50.28 -14.42 22.49
N ASN A 432 -49.72 -15.38 21.77
CA ASN A 432 -48.27 -15.52 21.64
C ASN A 432 -47.63 -14.32 20.91
N ALA A 433 -48.26 -13.79 19.86
CA ALA A 433 -47.79 -12.61 19.16
C ALA A 433 -47.77 -11.37 20.07
N ASN A 434 -48.83 -11.16 20.86
CA ASN A 434 -48.88 -10.07 21.84
C ASN A 434 -47.82 -10.23 22.93
N GLU A 435 -47.61 -11.43 23.45
CA GLU A 435 -46.57 -11.72 24.45
C GLU A 435 -45.16 -11.45 23.90
N SER A 436 -44.89 -11.89 22.67
CA SER A 436 -43.61 -11.65 22.00
C SER A 436 -43.37 -10.15 21.77
N ALA A 437 -44.39 -9.42 21.31
CA ALA A 437 -44.31 -7.97 21.12
C ALA A 437 -44.08 -7.22 22.45
N LEU A 438 -44.73 -7.66 23.53
CA LEU A 438 -44.55 -7.09 24.87
C LEU A 438 -43.12 -7.32 25.38
N LYS A 439 -42.57 -8.53 25.22
CA LYS A 439 -41.16 -8.82 25.56
C LYS A 439 -40.17 -7.99 24.74
N ALA A 440 -40.39 -7.88 23.43
CA ALA A 440 -39.54 -7.07 22.56
C ALA A 440 -39.56 -5.58 22.94
N ASN A 441 -40.74 -5.02 23.20
CA ASN A 441 -40.88 -3.63 23.64
C ASN A 441 -40.22 -3.37 25.01
N MET A 442 -40.32 -4.32 25.97
CA MET A 442 -39.64 -4.20 27.26
C MET A 442 -38.11 -4.18 27.11
N GLN A 443 -37.55 -5.09 26.29
CA GLN A 443 -36.12 -5.09 25.97
C GLN A 443 -35.68 -3.79 25.30
N LEU A 444 -36.50 -3.26 24.39
CA LEU A 444 -36.20 -1.98 23.72
C LEU A 444 -36.21 -0.81 24.72
N ILE A 445 -37.17 -0.76 25.65
CA ILE A 445 -37.20 0.26 26.72
C ILE A 445 -35.96 0.16 27.61
N GLU A 446 -35.54 -1.04 27.99
CA GLU A 446 -34.34 -1.26 28.82
C GLU A 446 -33.06 -0.83 28.10
N SER A 447 -32.93 -1.18 26.81
CA SER A 447 -31.84 -0.75 25.95
C SER A 447 -31.81 0.78 25.81
N ASN A 448 -32.96 1.41 25.52
CA ASN A 448 -33.08 2.86 25.44
C ASN A 448 -32.72 3.55 26.76
N THR A 449 -33.15 2.99 27.90
CA THR A 449 -32.83 3.52 29.23
C THR A 449 -31.34 3.45 29.53
N SER A 450 -30.69 2.33 29.17
CA SER A 450 -29.24 2.17 29.27
C SER A 450 -28.49 3.16 28.37
N GLN A 451 -28.98 3.38 27.15
CA GLN A 451 -28.43 4.35 26.23
C GLN A 451 -28.58 5.79 26.75
N MET A 452 -29.74 6.14 27.33
CA MET A 452 -29.96 7.44 27.97
C MET A 452 -28.99 7.68 29.12
N SER A 453 -28.74 6.68 29.98
CA SER A 453 -27.78 6.78 31.09
C SER A 453 -26.36 7.08 30.57
N ARG A 454 -25.90 6.32 29.56
CA ARG A 454 -24.60 6.55 28.91
C ARG A 454 -24.52 7.92 28.24
N ASN A 455 -25.57 8.35 27.57
CA ASN A 455 -25.65 9.67 26.96
C ASN A 455 -25.56 10.79 28.00
N SER A 456 -26.24 10.65 29.15
CA SER A 456 -26.19 11.61 30.25
C SER A 456 -24.81 11.69 30.90
N GLN A 457 -24.15 10.55 31.12
CA GLN A 457 -22.76 10.52 31.59
C GLN A 457 -21.81 11.22 30.61
N ASN A 458 -21.93 10.93 29.31
CA ASN A 458 -21.14 11.58 28.28
C ASN A 458 -21.43 13.08 28.18
N LEU A 459 -22.68 13.49 28.30
CA LEU A 459 -23.09 14.90 28.30
C LEU A 459 -22.42 15.63 29.47
N ASN A 460 -22.55 15.10 30.69
CA ASN A 460 -21.94 15.69 31.88
C ASN A 460 -20.41 15.74 31.77
N ALA A 461 -19.78 14.68 31.28
CA ALA A 461 -18.32 14.66 31.09
C ALA A 461 -17.89 15.74 30.07
N ILE A 462 -18.60 15.86 28.94
CA ILE A 462 -18.25 16.83 27.91
C ILE A 462 -18.48 18.28 28.39
N GLU A 463 -19.63 18.55 29.00
CA GLU A 463 -20.05 19.88 29.42
C GLU A 463 -19.27 20.38 30.65
N ALA A 464 -19.09 19.55 31.67
CA ALA A 464 -18.51 19.99 32.94
C ALA A 464 -16.98 19.93 32.96
N THR A 465 -16.35 19.05 32.17
CA THR A 465 -14.91 18.79 32.29
C THR A 465 -14.12 19.03 31.01
N THR A 466 -14.52 18.42 29.88
CA THR A 466 -13.65 18.43 28.69
C THR A 466 -13.68 19.75 27.94
N LEU A 467 -14.85 20.37 27.74
CA LEU A 467 -14.94 21.68 27.07
C LEU A 467 -14.26 22.80 27.86
N PRO A 468 -14.49 22.96 29.19
CA PRO A 468 -13.79 23.99 29.96
C PRO A 468 -12.28 23.80 30.01
N ASN A 469 -11.80 22.55 30.15
CA ASN A 469 -10.37 22.26 30.12
C ASN A 469 -9.76 22.65 28.77
N LEU A 470 -10.43 22.28 27.68
CA LEU A 470 -9.98 22.60 26.33
C LEU A 470 -10.00 24.12 26.05
N GLU A 471 -10.98 24.86 26.56
CA GLU A 471 -10.99 26.32 26.49
C GLU A 471 -9.82 26.94 27.27
N SER A 472 -9.54 26.44 28.48
CA SER A 472 -8.39 26.90 29.28
C SER A 472 -7.05 26.63 28.56
N GLN A 473 -6.95 25.49 27.86
CA GLN A 473 -5.77 25.13 27.09
C GLN A 473 -5.62 26.04 25.87
N ILE A 474 -6.71 26.33 25.15
CA ILE A 474 -6.70 27.28 24.03
C ILE A 474 -6.20 28.66 24.49
N LYS A 475 -6.76 29.20 25.59
CA LYS A 475 -6.34 30.50 26.13
C LYS A 475 -4.86 30.54 26.51
N ARG A 476 -4.35 29.45 27.13
CA ARG A 476 -2.92 29.34 27.47
C ARG A 476 -2.05 29.37 26.22
N GLU A 477 -2.42 28.61 25.19
CA GLU A 477 -1.67 28.55 23.94
C GLU A 477 -1.74 29.87 23.15
N GLU A 478 -2.89 30.57 23.18
CA GLU A 478 -3.04 31.92 22.61
C GLU A 478 -2.14 32.94 23.33
N GLY A 479 -2.05 32.89 24.66
CA GLY A 479 -1.12 33.75 25.41
C GLY A 479 0.36 33.50 25.05
N LEU A 480 0.76 32.24 24.88
CA LEU A 480 2.11 31.89 24.42
C LEU A 480 2.38 32.36 22.99
N ARG A 481 1.39 32.26 22.10
CA ARG A 481 1.48 32.80 20.73
C ARG A 481 1.76 34.30 20.76
N ASP A 482 1.05 35.05 21.60
CA ASP A 482 1.19 36.51 21.68
C ASP A 482 2.56 36.91 22.25
N GLN A 483 3.06 36.17 23.24
CA GLN A 483 4.44 36.34 23.73
C GLN A 483 5.48 36.09 22.64
N LEU A 484 5.32 35.03 21.84
CA LEU A 484 6.21 34.73 20.71
C LEU A 484 6.15 35.84 19.64
N LEU A 485 4.98 36.41 19.40
CA LEU A 485 4.81 37.50 18.43
C LEU A 485 5.55 38.77 18.88
N ASN A 486 5.48 39.10 20.18
CA ASN A 486 6.25 40.21 20.75
C ASN A 486 7.77 39.96 20.67
N SER A 487 8.22 38.74 20.98
CA SER A 487 9.63 38.34 20.86
C SER A 487 10.12 38.43 19.42
N LEU A 488 9.30 38.00 18.45
CA LEU A 488 9.60 38.06 17.02
C LEU A 488 9.81 39.51 16.55
N ASN A 489 8.90 40.41 16.92
CA ASN A 489 9.01 41.84 16.58
C ASN A 489 10.25 42.49 17.20
N SER A 490 10.54 42.16 18.46
CA SER A 490 11.75 42.63 19.15
C SER A 490 13.02 42.16 18.46
N SER A 491 13.12 40.86 18.14
CA SER A 491 14.31 40.28 17.50
C SER A 491 14.57 40.89 16.12
N LYS A 492 13.50 41.09 15.33
CA LYS A 492 13.61 41.75 14.03
C LYS A 492 14.14 43.19 14.14
N SER A 493 13.56 43.99 15.04
CA SER A 493 13.99 45.38 15.24
C SER A 493 15.45 45.47 15.71
N GLN A 494 15.88 44.55 16.57
CA GLN A 494 17.26 44.50 17.06
C GLN A 494 18.25 44.06 15.96
N ALA A 495 17.86 43.11 15.11
CA ALA A 495 18.63 42.71 13.95
C ALA A 495 18.84 43.90 12.99
N ASP A 496 17.78 44.61 12.62
CA ASP A 496 17.83 45.75 11.71
C ASP A 496 18.72 46.89 12.26
N GLN A 497 18.62 47.17 13.56
CA GLN A 497 19.46 48.16 14.22
C GLN A 497 20.94 47.78 14.22
N ALA A 498 21.27 46.50 14.51
CA ALA A 498 22.65 46.03 14.52
C ALA A 498 23.29 46.12 13.11
N LEU A 499 22.54 45.77 12.06
CA LEU A 499 23.00 45.89 10.67
C LEU A 499 23.26 47.34 10.27
N LYS A 500 22.33 48.24 10.60
CA LYS A 500 22.47 49.67 10.32
C LYS A 500 23.73 50.23 10.99
N GLN A 501 23.92 49.95 12.29
CA GLN A 501 25.13 50.35 13.01
C GLN A 501 26.40 49.76 12.41
N ALA A 502 26.39 48.50 11.94
CA ALA A 502 27.55 47.88 11.31
C ALA A 502 27.93 48.58 9.99
N SER A 503 26.94 49.03 9.23
CA SER A 503 27.13 49.71 7.94
C SER A 503 27.74 51.12 8.09
N GLU A 504 27.35 51.84 9.15
CA GLU A 504 27.76 53.21 9.44
C GLU A 504 29.22 53.33 9.98
N ILE A 505 29.88 52.21 10.30
CA ILE A 505 31.27 52.22 10.77
C ILE A 505 32.23 52.50 9.60
N GLU A 506 32.82 53.68 9.58
CA GLU A 506 33.92 54.04 8.69
C GLU A 506 35.20 54.36 9.47
N PHE A 507 36.36 54.14 8.86
CA PHE A 507 37.62 54.60 9.43
C PHE A 507 38.03 55.90 8.75
N VAL A 508 38.42 56.90 9.54
CA VAL A 508 38.91 58.17 9.02
C VAL A 508 40.38 58.00 8.65
N SER A 509 40.65 57.86 7.35
CA SER A 509 42.03 57.91 6.84
C SER A 509 42.54 59.34 6.97
N PHE A 510 43.46 59.60 7.92
CA PHE A 510 44.23 60.84 7.96
C PHE A 510 45.28 60.84 6.85
N SER A 511 44.86 60.83 5.60
CA SER A 511 45.74 61.06 4.47
C SER A 511 45.31 62.37 3.81
N ASN A 512 46.15 63.40 4.01
CA ASN A 512 46.04 64.78 3.53
C ASN A 512 45.13 65.73 4.34
N SER A 513 45.50 66.01 5.59
CA SER A 513 45.12 67.31 6.17
C SER A 513 46.02 68.40 5.53
N PRO A 514 45.49 69.49 4.96
CA PRO A 514 46.30 70.61 4.45
C PRO A 514 46.98 71.43 5.55
N PHE A 515 46.81 71.05 6.82
CA PHE A 515 47.14 71.90 7.96
C PHE A 515 48.63 71.87 8.36
N LEU A 516 49.42 70.91 7.84
CA LEU A 516 50.82 70.72 8.23
C LEU A 516 51.85 71.03 7.13
N SER A 517 51.44 71.55 5.95
CA SER A 517 52.37 71.85 4.84
C SER A 517 52.70 73.34 4.63
N LYS A 518 52.38 74.24 5.57
CA LYS A 518 52.80 75.65 5.48
C LYS A 518 53.67 76.10 6.64
N ARG A 519 54.97 75.82 6.52
CA ARG A 519 56.02 76.72 7.02
C ARG A 519 57.38 76.39 6.39
N LYS A 520 57.61 76.91 5.17
CA LYS A 520 58.81 77.69 4.87
C LYS A 520 58.75 78.33 3.48
N ASP A 521 59.14 79.61 3.51
CA ASP A 521 59.71 80.44 2.46
C ASP A 521 58.79 81.15 1.45
N GLU A 522 58.81 82.47 1.61
CA GLU A 522 58.36 83.52 0.71
C GLU A 522 59.15 83.51 -0.60
N SER A 523 58.49 83.78 -1.73
CA SER A 523 58.81 84.96 -2.57
C SER A 523 57.96 85.02 -3.85
N LYS A 524 57.44 86.23 -4.10
CA LYS A 524 57.11 86.87 -5.39
C LYS A 524 56.83 85.98 -6.62
N THR A 525 55.70 86.21 -7.29
CA THR A 525 55.58 87.05 -8.51
C THR A 525 54.10 87.13 -8.94
N LYS A 526 53.79 88.20 -9.68
CA LYS A 526 52.52 88.83 -10.03
C LYS A 526 52.12 88.49 -11.48
N SER A 527 50.86 88.13 -11.74
CA SER A 527 50.06 88.36 -12.99
C SER A 527 48.77 87.51 -12.90
N GLU A 528 47.56 88.06 -12.77
CA GLU A 528 46.74 88.85 -13.70
C GLU A 528 45.91 88.00 -14.70
N SER A 529 44.62 88.36 -14.77
CA SER A 529 43.57 88.01 -15.75
C SER A 529 42.83 86.67 -15.58
N VAL A 530 41.55 86.49 -15.89
CA VAL A 530 40.37 87.29 -16.30
C VAL A 530 39.21 86.26 -16.35
N SER A 531 37.97 86.70 -16.04
CA SER A 531 36.61 86.28 -16.48
C SER A 531 36.32 84.82 -16.92
N ALA A 532 35.11 84.27 -16.90
CA ALA A 532 33.76 84.77 -17.09
C ALA A 532 32.79 83.62 -16.71
N GLU A 533 31.59 83.93 -16.21
CA GLU A 533 30.31 83.66 -16.90
C GLU A 533 29.81 82.20 -16.83
N THR A 534 28.71 81.95 -16.09
CA THR A 534 27.32 81.76 -16.57
C THR A 534 27.12 80.30 -17.06
N THR A 535 26.00 79.59 -16.95
CA THR A 535 24.58 79.92 -16.83
C THR A 535 23.83 78.62 -16.50
N GLU A 536 22.76 78.76 -15.71
CA GLU A 536 21.41 78.18 -15.91
C GLU A 536 21.13 76.70 -16.21
N GLN A 537 20.08 76.28 -15.48
CA GLN A 537 18.90 75.50 -15.93
C GLN A 537 19.12 74.01 -16.18
N SER A 538 18.21 73.10 -15.84
CA SER A 538 16.75 73.14 -15.66
C SER A 538 16.38 71.94 -14.77
N ASP A 539 15.45 72.05 -13.81
CA ASP A 539 14.01 71.71 -13.94
C ASP A 539 13.80 70.28 -14.50
N VAL A 540 12.95 69.38 -14.00
CA VAL A 540 11.71 69.51 -13.20
C VAL A 540 11.12 68.09 -12.97
N GLU A 541 10.28 67.96 -11.93
CA GLU A 541 9.16 67.00 -11.70
C GLU A 541 9.44 65.47 -11.70
N ASP A 542 9.12 64.68 -10.68
CA ASP A 542 7.89 64.42 -9.88
C ASP A 542 7.27 63.08 -10.27
N GLU A 543 6.83 62.37 -9.23
CA GLU A 543 5.85 61.27 -9.20
C GLU A 543 6.29 59.94 -9.86
N GLU A 544 5.97 58.74 -9.37
CA GLU A 544 4.70 58.32 -8.75
C GLU A 544 4.88 56.95 -8.06
N GLU A 545 4.17 56.75 -6.95
CA GLU A 545 3.93 55.46 -6.30
C GLU A 545 3.20 54.48 -7.24
N THR A 546 3.50 53.18 -7.16
CA THR A 546 2.49 52.14 -7.43
C THR A 546 2.78 50.88 -6.64
N GLU A 547 1.88 50.59 -5.70
CA GLU A 547 1.63 49.26 -5.13
C GLU A 547 1.10 48.32 -6.22
N GLN A 548 1.57 47.06 -6.23
CA GLN A 548 0.82 45.96 -6.85
C GLN A 548 0.94 44.70 -6.01
N ALA A 549 -0.21 44.32 -5.44
CA ALA A 549 -0.51 43.02 -4.88
C ALA A 549 -0.82 42.03 -6.01
N THR A 550 -0.25 40.83 -5.95
CA THR A 550 -0.70 39.68 -6.72
C THR A 550 -1.19 38.59 -5.77
N LEU A 551 -2.51 38.37 -5.82
CA LEU A 551 -3.14 37.09 -5.51
C LEU A 551 -2.84 36.14 -6.67
N ASP A 552 -2.48 34.89 -6.35
CA ASP A 552 -2.60 33.78 -7.28
C ASP A 552 -3.31 32.59 -6.62
N VAL A 553 -4.07 31.92 -7.48
CA VAL A 553 -5.09 30.86 -7.29
C VAL A 553 -4.51 29.54 -6.81
#